data_AF-A0A382EQN8-F1
#
_entry.id   AF-A0A382EQN8-F1
#
_cell.length_a   1.000
_cell.length_b   1.000
_cell.length_c   1.000
_cell.angle_alpha   90.00
_cell.angle_beta   90.00
_cell.angle_gamma   90.00
#
_symmetry.space_group_name_H-M   'P 1'
#
loop_
_entity.id
_entity.type
_entity.pdbx_description
1 polymer ?
#
loop_
_entity_poly.entity_id
_entity_poly.type
_entity_poly.pdbx_seq_one_letter_code
_entity_poly.pdbx_strand_id
1 'polypeptide(L)'
;MDSKFGHAFRDNWSMSSRLLDMETEGWDIQVCLPTKTVSLPSFIEPAVQGAMCRAYNNWAYDFSRNASKKVKFTAPVPGHNIKEMCSEIERSILELGAVSIFLPKAMAGKMWHHPIYDEIWRTIQELDVPISVHGN
;
A
#
# COMPACT_ATOMS: atom_id res chain seq x y z
N MET A 1 -7.03 22.65 11.38
CA MET A 1 -7.10 21.17 11.30
C MET A 1 -8.31 20.66 12.05
N ASP A 2 -8.45 20.96 13.33
CA ASP A 2 -9.63 20.58 14.14
C ASP A 2 -10.96 21.03 13.51
N SER A 3 -11.09 22.29 13.10
CA SER A 3 -12.32 22.80 12.44
C SER A 3 -12.69 22.10 11.14
N LYS A 4 -11.73 21.45 10.47
CA LYS A 4 -11.95 20.75 9.19
C LYS A 4 -12.22 19.26 9.39
N PHE A 5 -11.50 18.62 10.31
CA PHE A 5 -11.48 17.15 10.46
C PHE A 5 -12.07 16.65 11.78
N GLY A 6 -12.50 17.55 12.66
CA GLY A 6 -13.25 17.24 13.87
C GLY A 6 -12.57 16.17 14.74
N HIS A 7 -13.34 15.15 15.12
CA HIS A 7 -12.88 14.07 16.00
C HIS A 7 -11.68 13.31 15.41
N ALA A 8 -11.62 13.09 14.08
CA ALA A 8 -10.50 12.39 13.47
C ALA A 8 -9.16 13.09 13.74
N PHE A 9 -9.13 14.43 13.78
CA PHE A 9 -7.92 15.17 14.18
C PHE A 9 -7.63 15.05 15.68
N ARG A 10 -8.66 15.17 16.53
CA ARG A 10 -8.52 15.08 17.99
C ARG A 10 -8.05 13.70 18.47
N ASP A 11 -8.49 12.66 17.77
CA ASP A 11 -8.14 11.26 18.02
C ASP A 11 -6.90 10.81 17.24
N ASN A 12 -6.14 11.77 16.69
CA ASN A 12 -4.89 11.53 15.99
C ASN A 12 -5.01 10.46 14.88
N TRP A 13 -6.09 10.50 14.11
CA TRP A 13 -6.36 9.59 12.99
C TRP A 13 -6.31 8.11 13.38
N SER A 14 -6.75 7.79 14.59
CA SER A 14 -6.79 6.41 15.08
C SER A 14 -7.72 5.51 14.27
N MET A 15 -7.55 4.19 14.41
CA MET A 15 -8.49 3.23 13.83
C MET A 15 -9.91 3.43 14.38
N SER A 16 -10.06 3.77 15.66
CA SER A 16 -11.37 4.01 16.27
C SER A 16 -12.08 5.21 15.65
N SER A 17 -11.38 6.33 15.42
CA SER A 17 -11.98 7.48 14.74
C SER A 17 -12.38 7.13 13.31
N ARG A 18 -11.61 6.27 12.63
CA ARG A 18 -11.94 5.81 11.29
C ARG A 18 -13.18 4.92 11.25
N LEU A 19 -13.31 4.00 12.20
CA LEU A 19 -14.49 3.14 12.30
C LEU A 19 -15.75 3.95 12.59
N LEU A 20 -15.65 5.02 13.39
CA LEU A 20 -16.74 5.95 13.63
C LEU A 20 -17.16 6.67 12.33
N ASP A 21 -16.19 7.14 11.53
CA ASP A 21 -16.49 7.72 10.21
C ASP A 21 -17.22 6.72 9.32
N MET A 22 -16.72 5.47 9.25
CA MET A 22 -17.33 4.42 8.44
C MET A 22 -18.77 4.10 8.89
N GLU A 23 -19.03 4.10 10.19
CA GLU A 23 -20.39 3.91 10.74
C GLU A 23 -21.31 5.09 10.41
N THR A 24 -20.79 6.31 10.54
CA THR A 24 -21.55 7.55 10.28
C THR A 24 -21.91 7.70 8.81
N GLU A 25 -20.97 7.41 7.91
CA GLU A 25 -21.13 7.56 6.47
C GLU A 25 -21.67 6.29 5.78
N GLY A 26 -21.74 5.17 6.50
CA GLY A 26 -22.31 3.91 6.01
C GLY A 26 -21.41 3.10 5.07
N TRP A 27 -20.08 3.14 5.25
CA TRP A 27 -19.15 2.35 4.43
C TRP A 27 -18.88 0.97 5.04
N ASP A 28 -19.11 -0.10 4.28
CA ASP A 28 -18.90 -1.47 4.75
C ASP A 28 -17.41 -1.85 4.80
N ILE A 29 -16.68 -1.54 3.71
CA ILE A 29 -15.27 -1.88 3.53
C ILE A 29 -14.54 -0.67 2.97
N GLN A 30 -13.34 -0.42 3.49
CA GLN A 30 -12.45 0.60 2.99
C GLN A 30 -11.07 0.01 2.67
N VAL A 31 -10.59 0.25 1.45
CA VAL A 31 -9.23 -0.10 1.03
C VAL A 31 -8.34 1.14 1.09
N CYS A 32 -7.36 1.12 1.99
CA CYS A 32 -6.46 2.25 2.23
C CYS A 32 -5.27 2.24 1.27
N LEU A 33 -5.08 3.36 0.59
CA LEU A 33 -3.88 3.65 -0.19
C LEU A 33 -2.86 4.40 0.68
N PRO A 34 -1.55 4.20 0.47
CA PRO A 34 -0.54 5.06 1.06
C PRO A 34 -0.72 6.52 0.60
N THR A 35 -0.47 7.45 1.52
CA THR A 35 -0.31 8.87 1.20
C THR A 35 1.10 9.10 0.59
N LYS A 36 1.43 10.36 0.24
CA LYS A 36 2.72 10.81 -0.34
C LYS A 36 4.01 10.25 0.29
N THR A 37 3.97 9.69 1.51
CA THR A 37 5.14 9.04 2.11
C THR A 37 5.60 7.79 1.36
N VAL A 38 4.83 7.27 0.40
CA VAL A 38 5.27 6.16 -0.48
C VAL A 38 5.38 6.53 -1.96
N SER A 39 5.24 7.81 -2.31
CA SER A 39 5.84 8.32 -3.55
C SER A 39 7.34 8.50 -3.30
N LEU A 40 8.05 7.38 -3.09
CA LEU A 40 9.48 7.39 -2.83
C LEU A 40 10.16 7.97 -4.07
N PRO A 41 10.80 9.14 -3.97
CA PRO A 41 11.44 9.74 -5.12
C PRO A 41 12.48 8.77 -5.69
N SER A 42 12.59 8.76 -7.01
CA SER A 42 13.52 7.86 -7.73
C SER A 42 15.00 8.10 -7.41
N PHE A 43 15.32 9.16 -6.64
CA PHE A 43 16.67 9.49 -6.18
C PHE A 43 17.02 8.89 -4.81
N ILE A 44 16.08 8.20 -4.14
CA ILE A 44 16.37 7.47 -2.90
C ILE A 44 17.16 6.21 -3.23
N GLU A 45 18.18 5.91 -2.42
CA GLU A 45 18.95 4.67 -2.52
C GLU A 45 18.03 3.44 -2.47
N PRO A 46 18.17 2.45 -3.37
CA PRO A 46 17.25 1.32 -3.46
C PRO A 46 17.01 0.57 -2.15
N ALA A 47 18.07 0.36 -1.36
CA ALA A 47 17.98 -0.30 -0.06
C ALA A 47 17.12 0.49 0.95
N VAL A 48 17.21 1.82 0.92
CA VAL A 48 16.38 2.70 1.76
C VAL A 48 14.93 2.63 1.29
N GLN A 49 14.71 2.65 -0.03
CA GLN A 49 13.37 2.53 -0.59
C GLN A 49 12.68 1.23 -0.17
N GLY A 50 13.37 0.09 -0.30
CA GLY A 50 12.87 -1.21 0.15
C GLY A 50 12.58 -1.24 1.65
N ALA A 51 13.46 -0.66 2.47
CA ALA A 51 13.25 -0.57 3.92
C ALA A 51 12.02 0.28 4.28
N MET A 52 11.79 1.39 3.56
CA MET A 52 10.61 2.24 3.75
C MET A 52 9.30 1.54 3.34
N CYS A 53 9.29 0.83 2.21
CA CYS A 53 8.14 0.01 1.81
C CYS A 53 7.81 -1.04 2.88
N ARG A 54 8.80 -1.79 3.36
CA ARG A 54 8.62 -2.79 4.43
C ARG A 54 8.10 -2.18 5.72
N ALA A 55 8.68 -1.05 6.15
CA ALA A 55 8.25 -0.35 7.35
C ALA A 55 6.80 0.12 7.24
N TYR A 56 6.41 0.67 6.08
CA TYR A 56 5.03 1.07 5.81
C TYR A 56 4.09 -0.14 5.82
N ASN A 57 4.44 -1.23 5.14
CA ASN A 57 3.60 -2.43 5.07
C ASN A 57 3.37 -3.05 6.45
N ASN A 58 4.42 -3.11 7.29
CA ASN A 58 4.30 -3.57 8.68
C ASN A 58 3.39 -2.64 9.50
N TRP A 59 3.55 -1.32 9.37
CA TRP A 59 2.67 -0.37 10.02
C TRP A 59 1.21 -0.50 9.56
N ALA A 60 0.97 -0.66 8.26
CA ALA A 60 -0.37 -0.79 7.69
C ALA A 60 -1.07 -2.06 8.19
N TYR A 61 -0.33 -3.16 8.31
CA TYR A 61 -0.79 -4.37 8.97
C TYR A 61 -1.15 -4.10 10.44
N ASP A 62 -0.24 -3.56 11.24
CA ASP A 62 -0.46 -3.32 12.67
C ASP A 62 -1.60 -2.32 12.94
N PHE A 63 -1.73 -1.32 12.08
CA PHE A 63 -2.80 -0.33 12.17
C PHE A 63 -4.17 -0.94 11.86
N SER A 64 -4.25 -1.85 10.88
CA SER A 64 -5.53 -2.40 10.39
C SER A 64 -5.94 -3.75 10.99
N ARG A 65 -5.02 -4.52 11.59
CA ARG A 65 -5.25 -5.92 12.03
C ARG A 65 -6.50 -6.13 12.88
N ASN A 66 -6.79 -5.22 13.82
CA ASN A 66 -7.95 -5.32 14.72
C ASN A 66 -9.28 -4.96 14.04
N ALA A 67 -9.23 -4.35 12.85
CA ALA A 67 -10.37 -3.96 12.04
C ALA A 67 -10.33 -4.60 10.64
N SER A 68 -9.59 -5.70 10.47
CA SER A 68 -9.25 -6.29 9.16
C SER A 68 -10.44 -6.78 8.34
N LYS A 69 -11.64 -6.87 8.92
CA LYS A 69 -12.90 -7.15 8.19
C LYS A 69 -13.48 -5.92 7.48
N LYS A 70 -13.20 -4.72 8.00
CA LYS A 70 -13.72 -3.43 7.50
C LYS A 70 -12.63 -2.60 6.82
N VAL A 71 -11.44 -2.53 7.41
CA VAL A 71 -10.33 -1.75 6.87
C VAL A 71 -9.28 -2.68 6.30
N LYS A 72 -9.00 -2.52 5.01
CA LYS A 72 -7.98 -3.21 4.24
C LYS A 72 -6.90 -2.21 3.83
N PHE A 73 -5.74 -2.70 3.43
CA PHE A 73 -4.67 -1.85 2.93
C PHE A 73 -4.08 -2.40 1.63
N THR A 74 -3.48 -1.48 0.89
CA THR A 74 -2.66 -1.78 -0.28
C THR A 74 -1.19 -1.71 0.11
N ALA A 75 -0.39 -2.62 -0.45
CA ALA A 75 1.03 -2.72 -0.15
C ALA A 75 1.87 -2.09 -1.27
N PRO A 76 2.56 -0.97 -1.04
CA PRO A 76 3.61 -0.50 -1.93
C PRO A 76 4.82 -1.42 -1.94
N VAL A 77 5.51 -1.43 -3.08
CA VAL A 77 6.70 -2.24 -3.34
C VAL A 77 7.83 -1.36 -3.89
N PRO A 78 9.11 -1.71 -3.67
CA PRO A 78 10.24 -0.89 -4.12
C PRO A 78 10.31 -0.81 -5.66
N GLY A 79 10.63 0.35 -6.22
CA GLY A 79 10.63 0.70 -7.64
C GLY A 79 11.84 0.25 -8.48
N HIS A 80 12.89 -0.34 -7.88
CA HIS A 80 14.20 -0.48 -8.54
C HIS A 80 14.61 -1.90 -8.92
N ASN A 81 14.00 -2.94 -8.34
CA ASN A 81 14.42 -4.33 -8.53
C ASN A 81 13.22 -5.26 -8.58
N ILE A 82 13.07 -6.00 -9.70
CA ILE A 82 11.94 -6.92 -9.92
C ILE A 82 11.86 -8.03 -8.87
N LYS A 83 12.99 -8.61 -8.47
CA LYS A 83 13.01 -9.69 -7.47
C LYS A 83 12.61 -9.18 -6.09
N GLU A 84 13.09 -7.99 -5.71
CA GLU A 84 12.69 -7.37 -4.45
C GLU A 84 11.21 -6.97 -4.48
N MET A 85 10.69 -6.50 -5.62
CA MET A 85 9.25 -6.26 -5.81
C MET A 85 8.46 -7.55 -5.59
N CYS A 86 8.78 -8.63 -6.30
CA CYS A 86 8.05 -9.89 -6.20
C CYS A 86 8.08 -10.46 -4.78
N SER A 87 9.26 -10.43 -4.12
CA SER A 87 9.38 -10.88 -2.73
C SER A 87 8.50 -10.06 -1.77
N GLU A 88 8.44 -8.74 -1.93
CA GLU A 88 7.60 -7.90 -1.07
C GLU A 88 6.11 -8.01 -1.43
N ILE A 89 5.76 -8.30 -2.70
CA ILE A 89 4.40 -8.66 -3.12
C ILE A 89 3.96 -9.91 -2.37
N GLU A 90 4.70 -11.00 -2.49
CA GLU A 90 4.39 -12.28 -1.85
C GLU A 90 4.24 -12.11 -0.34
N ARG A 91 5.21 -11.48 0.32
CA ARG A 91 5.16 -11.22 1.77
C ARG A 91 3.93 -10.41 2.16
N SER A 92 3.62 -9.34 1.43
CA SER A 92 2.52 -8.45 1.76
C SER A 92 1.15 -9.12 1.61
N ILE A 93 0.98 -9.96 0.59
CA ILE A 93 -0.27 -10.70 0.37
C ILE A 93 -0.39 -11.87 1.35
N LEU A 94 0.62 -12.74 1.40
CA LEU A 94 0.55 -14.03 2.08
C LEU A 94 0.70 -13.90 3.60
N GLU A 95 1.53 -12.97 4.08
CA GLU A 95 1.83 -12.84 5.51
C GLU A 95 1.09 -11.67 6.16
N LEU A 96 0.93 -10.55 5.46
CA LEU A 96 0.33 -9.33 6.02
C LEU A 96 -1.15 -9.13 5.65
N GLY A 97 -1.67 -9.88 4.66
CA GLY A 97 -3.07 -9.79 4.26
C GLY A 97 -3.44 -8.49 3.55
N ALA A 98 -2.48 -7.86 2.85
CA ALA A 98 -2.78 -6.80 1.89
C ALA A 98 -3.74 -7.32 0.81
N VAL A 99 -4.64 -6.46 0.32
CA VAL A 99 -5.66 -6.87 -0.69
C VAL A 99 -5.35 -6.38 -2.10
N SER A 100 -4.27 -5.63 -2.26
CA SER A 100 -3.82 -5.07 -3.53
C SER A 100 -2.37 -4.60 -3.41
N ILE A 101 -1.66 -4.58 -4.53
CA ILE A 101 -0.32 -4.01 -4.63
C ILE A 101 -0.38 -2.58 -5.18
N PHE A 102 0.21 -1.64 -4.46
CA PHE A 102 0.40 -0.27 -4.96
C PHE A 102 1.64 -0.24 -5.85
N LEU A 103 1.43 -0.23 -7.17
CA LEU A 103 2.51 -0.35 -8.14
C LEU A 103 3.29 0.98 -8.24
N PRO A 104 4.61 0.98 -8.02
CA PRO A 104 5.41 2.18 -8.17
C PRO A 104 5.48 2.63 -9.63
N LYS A 105 5.89 3.88 -9.83
CA LYS A 105 6.20 4.39 -11.17
C LYS A 105 7.16 3.44 -11.89
N ALA A 106 6.90 3.21 -13.17
CA ALA A 106 7.77 2.41 -14.01
C ALA A 106 9.23 2.91 -13.97
N MET A 107 10.17 1.97 -14.03
CA MET A 107 11.61 2.25 -14.09
C MET A 107 11.92 3.13 -15.32
N ALA A 108 12.93 3.99 -15.18
CA ALA A 108 13.35 4.85 -16.28
C ALA A 108 13.70 4.03 -17.54
N GLY A 109 13.09 4.39 -18.67
CA GLY A 109 13.28 3.68 -19.96
C GLY A 109 12.61 2.31 -20.05
N LYS A 110 11.92 1.84 -19.01
CA LYS A 110 11.26 0.53 -18.96
C LYS A 110 9.83 0.72 -18.47
N MET A 111 8.94 1.10 -19.37
CA MET A 111 7.50 1.17 -19.07
C MET A 111 6.95 -0.20 -18.66
N TRP A 112 5.80 -0.23 -17.99
CA TRP A 112 5.20 -1.45 -17.44
C TRP A 112 4.97 -2.59 -18.46
N HIS A 113 4.84 -2.30 -19.74
CA HIS A 113 4.76 -3.34 -20.79
C HIS A 113 6.12 -3.96 -21.16
N HIS A 114 7.23 -3.46 -20.63
CA HIS A 114 8.56 -4.00 -20.90
C HIS A 114 8.67 -5.42 -20.30
N PRO A 115 9.26 -6.41 -21.00
CA PRO A 115 9.35 -7.81 -20.54
C PRO A 115 10.04 -8.04 -19.18
N ILE A 116 10.66 -7.00 -18.62
CA ILE A 116 11.28 -7.07 -17.29
C ILE A 116 10.20 -7.14 -16.19
N TYR A 117 8.99 -6.66 -16.47
CA TYR A 117 7.84 -6.69 -15.57
C TYR A 117 7.04 -7.99 -15.67
N ASP A 118 7.35 -8.89 -16.62
CA ASP A 118 6.61 -10.15 -16.81
C ASP A 118 6.60 -11.02 -15.56
N GLU A 119 7.69 -11.00 -14.79
CA GLU A 119 7.78 -11.68 -13.49
C GLU A 119 6.75 -11.12 -12.49
N ILE A 120 6.61 -9.79 -12.44
CA ILE A 120 5.63 -9.12 -11.56
C ILE A 120 4.21 -9.47 -11.96
N TRP A 121 3.89 -9.42 -13.27
CA TRP A 121 2.56 -9.75 -13.75
C TRP A 121 2.20 -11.21 -13.44
N ARG A 122 3.16 -12.11 -13.61
CA ARG A 122 2.99 -13.53 -13.25
C ARG A 122 2.75 -13.71 -11.76
N THR A 123 3.59 -13.14 -10.90
CA THR A 123 3.43 -13.24 -9.44
C THR A 123 2.07 -12.72 -8.99
N ILE A 124 1.63 -11.58 -9.52
CA ILE A 124 0.34 -10.98 -9.18
C ILE A 124 -0.83 -11.85 -9.66
N GLN A 125 -0.72 -12.44 -10.85
CA GLN A 125 -1.72 -13.39 -11.37
C GLN A 125 -1.78 -14.68 -10.53
N GLU A 126 -0.62 -15.25 -10.17
CA GLU A 126 -0.54 -16.47 -9.36
C GLU A 126 -1.11 -16.27 -7.95
N LEU A 127 -0.95 -15.08 -7.37
CA LEU A 127 -1.51 -14.71 -6.08
C LEU A 127 -3.00 -14.30 -6.14
N ASP A 128 -3.56 -14.15 -7.35
CA ASP A 128 -4.95 -13.70 -7.59
C ASP A 128 -5.30 -12.38 -6.88
N VAL A 129 -4.41 -11.39 -7.01
CA VAL A 129 -4.60 -10.06 -6.40
C VAL A 129 -4.61 -8.93 -7.43
N PRO A 130 -5.39 -7.87 -7.20
CA PRO A 130 -5.39 -6.71 -8.06
C PRO A 130 -4.16 -5.81 -7.83
N ILE A 131 -3.99 -4.89 -8.77
CA ILE A 131 -3.00 -3.82 -8.71
C ILE A 131 -3.71 -2.48 -8.59
N SER A 132 -3.21 -1.62 -7.71
CA SER A 132 -3.63 -0.24 -7.59
C SER A 132 -2.59 0.67 -8.24
N VAL A 133 -3.02 1.40 -9.27
CA VAL A 133 -2.26 2.50 -9.89
C VAL A 133 -2.96 3.80 -9.51
N HIS A 134 -2.23 4.72 -8.88
CA HIS A 134 -2.76 5.99 -8.44
C HIS A 134 -1.95 7.15 -9.04
N GLY A 135 -2.65 8.18 -9.54
CA GLY A 135 -2.03 9.40 -10.04
C GLY A 135 -1.37 10.20 -8.91
N ASN A 136 -0.38 11.02 -9.26
CA ASN A 136 0.20 12.00 -8.34
C ASN A 136 -0.45 13.38 -8.54
#